data_AF-A0A7C1MYT0-F1
#
_entry.id   AF-A0A7C1MYT0-F1
#
_cell.length_a   1.000
_cell.length_b   1.000
_cell.length_c   1.000
_cell.angle_alpha   90.00
_cell.angle_beta   90.00
_cell.angle_gamma   90.00
#
_symmetry.space_group_name_H-M   'P 1'
#
loop_
_entity.id
_entity.type
_entity.pdbx_description
1 polymer ?
#
loop_
_entity_poly.entity_id
_entity_poly.type
_entity_poly.pdbx_seq_one_letter_code
_entity_poly.pdbx_strand_id
1 'polypeptide(L)'
;MRTPHQIFQNDPELEKHPAVQELIAQFEDTRDALVDAEQHIEQKFTRLKHMEELVGQIRAGIRDELKKDEEAERFRETERIDFKEAIINLERYISDYLRDYNIWM
;
A
#
# COMPACT_ATOMS: atom_id res chain seq x y z
N MET A 1 -18.14 -5.69 16.31
CA MET A 1 -19.49 -6.31 16.23
C MET A 1 -19.81 -7.02 17.54
N ARG A 2 -21.09 -7.13 17.91
CA ARG A 2 -21.50 -8.00 19.03
C ARG A 2 -21.44 -9.47 18.56
N THR A 3 -21.04 -10.38 19.44
CA THR A 3 -21.04 -11.82 19.13
C THR A 3 -22.45 -12.40 19.27
N PRO A 4 -22.77 -13.52 18.60
CA PRO A 4 -24.06 -14.18 18.79
C PRO A 4 -24.34 -14.51 20.24
N HIS A 5 -23.33 -14.94 21.00
CA HIS A 5 -23.44 -15.16 22.43
C HIS A 5 -23.85 -13.90 23.22
N GLN A 6 -23.34 -12.72 22.84
CA GLN A 6 -23.75 -11.44 23.44
C GLN A 6 -25.17 -11.02 23.04
N ILE A 7 -25.68 -11.51 21.90
CA ILE A 7 -27.03 -11.22 21.43
C ILE A 7 -28.06 -12.06 22.20
N PHE A 8 -27.75 -13.34 22.47
CA PHE A 8 -28.65 -14.27 23.15
C PHE A 8 -28.48 -14.38 24.67
N GLN A 9 -27.67 -13.51 25.28
CA GLN A 9 -27.42 -13.50 26.73
C GLN A 9 -28.70 -13.48 27.60
N ASN A 10 -29.77 -12.84 27.11
CA ASN A 10 -31.05 -12.75 27.83
C ASN A 10 -32.02 -13.91 27.50
N ASP A 11 -31.77 -14.66 26.42
CA ASP A 11 -32.64 -15.71 25.89
C ASP A 11 -31.83 -16.95 25.40
N PRO A 12 -31.14 -17.67 26.32
CA PRO A 12 -30.21 -18.75 25.98
C PRO A 12 -30.88 -20.00 25.38
N GLU A 13 -32.20 -20.15 25.56
CA GLU A 13 -32.96 -21.23 24.91
C GLU A 13 -33.12 -20.99 23.41
N LEU A 14 -33.14 -19.72 22.98
CA LEU A 14 -33.18 -19.37 21.57
C LEU A 14 -31.86 -19.70 20.87
N GLU A 15 -30.74 -19.53 21.57
CA GLU A 15 -29.40 -19.88 21.08
C GLU A 15 -29.31 -21.37 20.72
N LYS A 16 -29.98 -22.26 21.49
CA LYS A 16 -29.99 -23.71 21.24
C LYS A 16 -30.92 -24.12 20.09
N HIS A 17 -31.75 -23.23 19.58
CA HIS A 17 -32.69 -23.56 18.52
C HIS A 17 -31.92 -23.93 17.23
N PRO A 18 -32.26 -25.03 16.53
CA PRO A 18 -31.50 -25.50 15.37
C PRO A 18 -31.30 -24.44 14.27
N ALA A 19 -32.35 -23.68 13.96
CA ALA A 19 -32.26 -22.60 12.98
C ALA A 19 -31.36 -21.42 13.43
N VAL A 20 -31.26 -21.18 14.74
CA VAL A 20 -30.38 -20.15 15.29
C VAL A 20 -28.93 -20.64 15.27
N GLN A 21 -28.69 -21.91 15.58
CA GLN A 21 -27.37 -22.52 15.44
C GLN A 21 -26.84 -22.47 13.99
N GLU A 22 -27.71 -22.71 13.01
CA GLU A 22 -27.35 -22.57 11.59
C GLU A 22 -26.96 -21.13 11.24
N LEU A 23 -27.71 -20.14 11.74
CA LEU A 23 -27.38 -18.72 11.56
C LEU A 23 -26.08 -18.32 12.28
N ILE A 24 -25.80 -18.88 13.45
CA ILE A 24 -24.54 -18.67 14.17
C ILE A 24 -23.36 -19.20 13.36
N ALA A 25 -23.47 -20.42 12.82
CA ALA A 25 -22.43 -20.99 11.97
C ALA A 25 -22.17 -20.11 10.73
N GLN A 26 -23.23 -19.69 10.03
CA GLN A 26 -23.09 -18.79 8.87
C GLN A 26 -22.48 -17.42 9.25
N PHE A 27 -22.82 -16.90 10.43
CA PHE A 27 -22.23 -15.68 10.95
C PHE A 27 -20.74 -15.84 11.20
N GLU A 28 -20.31 -16.95 11.81
CA GLU A 28 -18.90 -17.22 12.09
C GLU A 28 -18.10 -17.37 10.80
N ASP A 29 -18.60 -18.15 9.83
CA ASP A 29 -17.96 -18.30 8.52
C ASP A 29 -17.81 -16.95 7.80
N THR A 30 -18.86 -16.12 7.83
CA THR A 30 -18.85 -14.79 7.22
C THR A 30 -17.90 -13.84 7.94
N ARG A 31 -17.84 -13.91 9.27
CA ARG A 31 -16.93 -13.10 10.08
C ARG A 31 -15.48 -13.45 9.78
N ASP A 32 -15.16 -14.72 9.69
CA ASP A 32 -13.79 -15.16 9.43
C ASP A 32 -13.36 -14.75 8.01
N ALA A 33 -14.24 -14.89 7.01
CA ALA A 33 -14.00 -14.38 5.66
C ALA A 33 -13.81 -12.84 5.62
N LEU A 34 -14.54 -12.10 6.47
CA LEU A 34 -14.38 -10.65 6.60
C LEU A 34 -13.00 -10.29 7.18
N VAL A 35 -12.57 -10.98 8.24
CA VAL A 35 -11.26 -10.75 8.87
C VAL A 35 -10.13 -11.01 7.87
N ASP A 36 -10.20 -12.10 7.12
CA ASP A 36 -9.23 -12.42 6.08
C ASP A 36 -9.19 -11.34 4.98
N ALA A 37 -10.35 -10.85 4.55
CA ALA A 37 -10.44 -9.79 3.57
C ALA A 37 -9.84 -8.47 4.09
N GLU A 38 -10.13 -8.10 5.35
CA GLU A 38 -9.57 -6.91 6.00
C GLU A 38 -8.05 -6.98 6.09
N GLN A 39 -7.48 -8.12 6.51
CA GLN A 39 -6.03 -8.33 6.55
C GLN A 39 -5.39 -8.22 5.16
N HIS A 40 -6.01 -8.82 4.13
CA HIS A 40 -5.50 -8.72 2.77
C HIS A 40 -5.54 -7.28 2.23
N ILE A 41 -6.57 -6.51 2.58
CA ILE A 41 -6.68 -5.09 2.22
C ILE A 41 -5.57 -4.30 2.92
N GLU A 42 -5.40 -4.47 4.23
CA GLU A 42 -4.38 -3.77 5.01
C GLU A 42 -2.97 -4.03 4.47
N GLN A 43 -2.63 -5.29 4.21
CA GLN A 43 -1.35 -5.67 3.61
C GLN A 43 -1.09 -4.99 2.26
N LYS A 44 -2.12 -4.90 1.40
CA LYS A 44 -2.01 -4.21 0.11
C LYS A 44 -1.78 -2.70 0.31
N PHE A 45 -2.50 -2.06 1.23
CA PHE A 45 -2.31 -0.64 1.53
C PHE A 45 -0.92 -0.36 2.12
N THR A 46 -0.42 -1.21 3.01
CA THR A 46 0.94 -1.09 3.54
C THR A 46 1.99 -1.20 2.43
N ARG A 47 1.84 -2.17 1.52
CA ARG A 47 2.75 -2.31 0.37
C ARG A 47 2.71 -1.10 -0.55
N LEU A 48 1.53 -0.56 -0.82
CA LEU A 48 1.36 0.64 -1.65
C LEU A 48 2.07 1.85 -1.02
N LYS A 49 1.89 2.05 0.29
CA LYS A 49 2.57 3.11 1.05
C LYS A 49 4.09 3.02 0.97
N HIS A 50 4.67 1.83 1.15
CA HIS A 50 6.12 1.64 1.00
C HIS A 50 6.61 1.94 -0.43
N MET A 51 5.79 1.63 -1.44
CA MET A 51 6.08 1.97 -2.83
C MET A 51 6.06 3.48 -3.07
N GLU A 52 5.08 4.19 -2.51
CA GLU A 52 5.02 5.66 -2.56
C GLU A 52 6.25 6.30 -1.92
N GLU A 53 6.64 5.82 -0.73
CA GLU A 53 7.84 6.30 -0.03
C GLU A 53 9.11 6.06 -0.86
N LEU A 54 9.27 4.87 -1.44
CA LEU A 54 10.42 4.52 -2.29
C LEU A 54 10.50 5.42 -3.53
N VAL A 55 9.37 5.64 -4.22
CA VAL A 55 9.33 6.52 -5.40
C VAL A 55 9.65 7.97 -5.01
N GLY A 56 9.15 8.43 -3.86
CA GLY A 56 9.51 9.72 -3.29
C GLY A 56 11.01 9.87 -3.06
N GLN A 57 11.65 8.84 -2.49
CA GLN A 57 13.10 8.80 -2.27
C GLN A 57 13.90 8.82 -3.58
N ILE A 58 13.47 8.06 -4.59
CA ILE A 58 14.12 8.06 -5.91
C ILE A 58 14.04 9.45 -6.55
N ARG A 59 12.86 10.08 -6.53
CA ARG A 59 12.68 11.46 -7.04
C ARG A 59 13.52 12.48 -6.28
N ALA A 60 13.70 12.31 -4.97
CA ALA A 60 14.59 13.16 -4.18
C ALA A 60 16.05 12.97 -4.60
N GLY A 61 16.53 11.72 -4.72
CA GLY A 61 17.90 11.43 -5.16
C GLY A 61 18.21 11.95 -6.56
N ILE A 62 17.26 11.83 -7.49
CA ILE A 62 17.35 12.42 -8.85
C ILE A 62 17.58 13.93 -8.76
N ARG A 63 16.77 14.65 -7.98
CA ARG A 63 16.89 16.11 -7.81
C ARG A 63 18.22 16.50 -7.15
N ASP A 64 18.63 15.77 -6.13
CA ASP A 64 19.88 16.05 -5.43
C ASP A 64 21.10 15.87 -6.37
N GLU A 65 21.08 14.85 -7.21
CA GLU A 65 22.18 14.59 -8.15
C GLU A 65 22.22 15.64 -9.27
N LEU A 66 21.07 16.02 -9.82
CA LEU A 66 20.98 17.13 -10.78
C LEU A 66 21.46 18.45 -10.18
N LYS A 67 21.13 18.71 -8.91
CA LYS A 67 21.57 19.92 -8.21
C LYS A 67 23.09 19.93 -7.99
N LYS A 68 23.69 18.80 -7.61
CA LYS A 68 25.16 18.68 -7.51
C LYS A 68 25.82 18.94 -8.86
N ASP A 69 25.22 18.45 -9.95
CA ASP A 69 25.72 18.66 -11.29
C ASP A 69 25.68 20.16 -11.68
N GLU A 70 24.58 20.86 -11.39
CA GLU A 70 24.48 22.31 -11.58
C GLU A 70 25.51 23.09 -10.73
N GLU A 71 25.66 22.73 -9.45
CA GLU A 71 26.59 23.40 -8.55
C GLU A 71 28.03 23.22 -9.00
N ALA A 72 28.42 22.00 -9.33
CA ALA A 72 29.79 21.76 -9.71
C ALA A 72 30.09 22.36 -11.11
N GLU A 73 29.12 22.46 -12.05
CA GLU A 73 29.28 23.21 -13.31
C GLU A 73 29.59 24.68 -13.02
N ARG A 74 28.83 25.25 -12.07
CA ARG A 74 29.01 26.63 -11.61
C ARG A 74 30.40 26.87 -11.00
N PHE A 75 30.98 25.88 -10.33
CA PHE A 75 32.30 25.96 -9.69
C PHE A 75 33.47 25.44 -10.52
N ARG A 76 33.24 24.98 -11.77
CA ARG A 76 34.26 24.48 -12.71
C ARG A 76 35.11 23.32 -12.17
N GLU A 77 34.50 22.42 -11.41
CA GLU A 77 35.16 21.19 -10.95
C GLU A 77 35.44 20.25 -12.16
N THR A 78 36.64 19.67 -12.25
CA THR A 78 37.10 18.84 -13.39
C THR A 78 36.53 17.41 -13.42
N GLU A 79 36.47 16.88 -14.65
CA GLU A 79 35.98 15.56 -15.16
C GLU A 79 34.83 14.88 -14.41
N ARG A 80 33.64 14.92 -15.03
CA ARG A 80 32.45 14.22 -14.55
C ARG A 80 32.02 13.11 -15.49
N ILE A 81 31.39 12.12 -14.87
CA ILE A 81 30.56 11.17 -15.57
C ILE A 81 29.20 11.82 -15.74
N ASP A 82 28.82 12.11 -16.99
CA ASP A 82 27.51 12.67 -17.32
C ASP A 82 26.42 11.61 -17.13
N PHE A 83 25.72 11.68 -15.99
CA PHE A 83 24.57 10.83 -15.69
C PHE A 83 23.23 11.52 -15.99
N LYS A 84 23.23 12.74 -16.54
CA LYS A 84 22.04 13.57 -16.68
C LYS A 84 20.98 12.87 -17.52
N GLU A 85 21.39 12.33 -18.66
CA GLU A 85 20.50 11.60 -19.55
C GLU A 85 20.00 10.29 -18.91
N ALA A 86 20.86 9.60 -18.14
CA ALA A 86 20.46 8.38 -17.43
C ALA A 86 19.42 8.67 -16.34
N ILE A 87 19.58 9.79 -15.62
CA ILE A 87 18.67 10.26 -14.58
C ILE A 87 17.32 10.68 -15.17
N ILE A 88 17.33 11.43 -16.27
CA ILE A 88 16.09 11.83 -16.99
C ILE A 88 15.35 10.59 -17.50
N ASN A 89 16.08 9.61 -18.03
CA ASN A 89 15.48 8.35 -18.50
C ASN A 89 14.88 7.53 -17.36
N LEU A 90 15.51 7.52 -16.18
CA LEU A 90 14.96 6.88 -14.99
C LEU A 90 13.67 7.56 -14.53
N GLU A 91 13.64 8.89 -14.48
CA GLU A 91 12.44 9.65 -14.11
C GLU A 91 11.27 9.40 -15.06
N ARG A 92 11.55 9.38 -16.37
CA ARG A 92 10.58 9.03 -17.42
C ARG A 92 10.06 7.62 -17.26
N TYR A 93 10.96 6.64 -17.11
CA TYR A 93 10.57 5.24 -16.94
C TYR A 93 9.65 5.04 -15.74
N ILE A 94 9.98 5.65 -14.59
CA ILE A 94 9.14 5.58 -13.39
C ILE A 94 7.77 6.20 -13.69
N SER A 95 7.73 7.36 -14.34
CA SER A 95 6.47 8.05 -14.64
C SER A 95 5.57 7.28 -15.61
N ASP A 96 6.14 6.70 -16.65
CA ASP A 96 5.43 5.89 -17.64
C ASP A 96 4.95 4.58 -17.02
N TYR A 97 5.78 3.92 -16.21
CA TYR A 97 5.39 2.72 -15.48
C TYR A 97 4.21 2.98 -14.54
N LEU A 98 4.22 4.09 -13.79
CA LEU A 98 3.11 4.43 -12.91
C LEU A 98 1.81 4.68 -13.68
N ARG A 99 1.92 5.34 -14.85
CA ARG A 99 0.78 5.58 -15.73
C ARG A 99 0.22 4.30 -16.32
N ASP A 100 1.06 3.45 -16.90
CA ASP A 100 0.67 2.22 -17.60
C ASP A 100 -0.08 1.25 -16.67
N TYR A 101 0.30 1.23 -15.39
CA TYR A 101 -0.32 0.37 -14.38
C TYR A 101 -1.41 1.07 -13.55
N ASN A 102 -1.81 2.30 -13.90
CA ASN A 102 -2.80 3.11 -13.15
C ASN A 102 -2.47 3.23 -11.65
N ILE A 103 -1.19 3.35 -11.33
CA ILE A 103 -0.71 3.57 -9.96
C ILE A 103 -0.74 5.08 -9.72
N TRP A 104 -1.85 5.55 -9.15
CA TRP A 104 -2.02 6.94 -8.73
C TRP A 104 -1.30 7.13 -7.39
N MET A 105 -0.20 7.89 -7.40
CA MET A 105 0.56 8.32 -6.22
C MET A 105 0.61 9.84 -6.15
#